data_AF-A0AAW6JJ90-F1
#
_entry.id   AF-A0AAW6JJ90-F1
#
_cell.length_a   1.000
_cell.length_b   1.000
_cell.length_c   1.000
_cell.angle_alpha   90.00
_cell.angle_beta   90.00
_cell.angle_gamma   90.00
#
_symmetry.space_group_name_H-M   'P 1'
#
loop_
_entity.id
_entity.type
_entity.pdbx_description
1 polymer ?
#
loop_
_entity_poly.entity_id
_entity_poly.type
_entity_poly.pdbx_seq_one_letter_code
_entity_poly.pdbx_strand_id
1 'polypeptide(L)' 'MTTSLNINEALLKEALALDNQVNIDSLVETALREYIQRRKRLKILDLFGTIEYDEGYNYKQQRHQA' A
#
# COMPACT_ATOMS: atom_id res chain seq x y z
N MET A 1 5.54 -9.08 -19.73
CA MET A 1 4.50 -9.24 -20.76
C MET A 1 3.89 -7.87 -20.99
N THR A 2 3.62 -7.49 -22.23
CA THR A 2 2.99 -6.19 -22.55
C THR A 2 1.49 -6.38 -22.72
N THR A 3 0.70 -5.59 -22.00
CA THR A 3 -0.76 -5.59 -22.09
C THR A 3 -1.19 -4.21 -22.56
N SER A 4 -1.89 -4.14 -23.70
CA SER A 4 -2.47 -2.87 -24.15
C SER A 4 -3.68 -2.55 -23.26
N LEU A 5 -3.59 -1.44 -22.54
CA LEU A 5 -4.61 -0.95 -21.62
C LEU A 5 -5.08 0.41 -22.12
N ASN A 6 -6.40 0.59 -22.17
CA ASN A 6 -6.99 1.88 -22.53
C ASN A 6 -7.11 2.73 -21.25
N ILE A 7 -6.21 3.70 -21.09
CA ILE A 7 -6.10 4.55 -19.90
C ILE A 7 -6.52 5.96 -20.27
N ASN A 8 -7.30 6.61 -19.40
CA ASN A 8 -7.69 8.01 -19.59
C ASN A 8 -6.46 8.93 -19.58
N GLU A 9 -6.25 9.68 -20.66
CA GLU A 9 -5.11 10.58 -20.82
C GLU A 9 -5.03 11.68 -19.76
N ALA A 10 -6.18 12.18 -19.28
CA ALA A 10 -6.21 13.22 -18.26
C ALA A 10 -5.65 12.69 -16.93
N LEU A 11 -6.05 11.47 -16.54
CA LEU A 11 -5.52 10.80 -15.34
C LEU A 11 -4.02 10.51 -15.47
N LEU A 12 -3.58 10.08 -16.66
CA LEU A 12 -2.16 9.82 -16.90
C LEU A 12 -1.33 11.10 -16.80
N LYS A 13 -1.80 12.21 -17.37
CA LYS A 13 -1.12 13.52 -17.28
C LYS A 13 -1.06 14.03 -15.85
N GLU A 14 -2.13 13.90 -15.09
CA GLU A 14 -2.16 14.28 -13.69
C GLU A 14 -1.16 13.46 -12.87
N ALA A 15 -1.17 12.13 -13.04
CA ALA A 15 -0.25 11.24 -12.35
C ALA A 15 1.23 11.50 -12.73
N LEU A 16 1.52 11.77 -14.01
CA LEU A 16 2.86 12.16 -14.47
C LEU A 16 3.30 13.54 -13.97
N ALA A 17 2.36 14.46 -13.71
CA ALA A 17 2.68 15.77 -13.15
C ALA A 17 3.03 15.72 -11.66
N LEU A 18 2.52 14.70 -10.94
CA LEU A 18 2.82 14.47 -9.53
C LEU A 18 4.20 13.83 -9.31
N ASP A 19 4.71 13.10 -10.30
CA ASP A 19 5.92 12.32 -10.18
C ASP A 19 7.02 12.85 -11.11
N ASN A 20 8.12 13.32 -10.53
CA ASN A 20 9.19 13.98 -11.27
C ASN A 20 9.93 12.95 -12.16
N GLN A 21 9.63 12.95 -13.45
CA GLN A 21 10.27 12.15 -14.51
C GLN A 21 10.10 10.63 -14.40
N VAL A 22 8.86 10.15 -14.44
CA VAL A 22 8.57 8.70 -14.43
C VAL A 22 8.10 8.21 -15.80
N ASN A 23 8.67 7.09 -16.26
CA ASN A 23 8.18 6.36 -17.45
C ASN A 23 6.75 5.85 -17.19
N ILE A 24 5.85 5.93 -18.18
CA ILE A 24 4.47 5.41 -18.12
C ILE A 24 4.45 3.97 -17.59
N ASP A 25 5.36 3.10 -18.04
CA ASP A 25 5.42 1.71 -17.56
C ASP A 25 5.69 1.63 -16.05
N SER A 26 6.65 2.41 -15.57
CA SER A 26 7.00 2.46 -14.14
C SER A 26 5.87 3.07 -13.32
N LEU A 27 5.19 4.09 -13.85
CA LEU A 27 4.05 4.71 -13.20
C LEU A 27 2.90 3.70 -13.03
N VAL A 28 2.58 2.95 -14.09
CA VAL A 28 1.54 1.92 -14.07
C VAL A 28 1.92 0.79 -13.11
N GLU A 29 3.17 0.36 -13.10
CA GLU A 29 3.64 -0.67 -12.16
C GLU A 29 3.52 -0.19 -10.70
N THR A 30 3.96 1.04 -10.41
CA THR A 30 3.82 1.65 -9.08
C THR A 30 2.36 1.75 -8.65
N ALA A 31 1.48 2.27 -9.53
CA ALA A 31 0.05 2.38 -9.25
C ALA A 31 -0.60 1.02 -8.93
N LEU A 32 -0.23 -0.04 -9.67
CA LEU A 32 -0.70 -1.40 -9.39
C LEU A 32 -0.18 -1.92 -8.05
N ARG A 33 1.09 -1.68 -7.73
CA ARG A 33 1.67 -2.06 -6.43
C ARG A 33 0.94 -1.38 -5.27
N GLU A 34 0.71 -0.08 -5.36
CA GLU A 34 -0.03 0.68 -4.35
C GLU A 34 -1.48 0.21 -4.22
N TYR A 35 -2.16 -0.04 -5.35
CA TYR A 35 -3.52 -0.58 -5.36
C TYR A 35 -3.61 -1.92 -4.64
N ILE A 36 -2.68 -2.84 -4.95
CA ILE A 36 -2.60 -4.15 -4.29
C ILE A 36 -2.30 -3.96 -2.80
N GLN A 37 -1.33 -3.13 -2.44
CA GLN A 37 -0.97 -2.88 -1.04
C GLN A 37 -2.13 -2.27 -0.24
N ARG A 38 -2.88 -1.33 -0.82
CA ARG A 38 -4.07 -0.73 -0.20
C ARG A 38 -5.10 -1.81 0.11
N ARG A 39 -5.37 -2.73 -0.84
CA ARG A 39 -6.32 -3.83 -0.62
C ARG A 39 -5.81 -4.87 0.38
N LYS A 40 -4.51 -5.19 0.35
CA LYS A 40 -3.90 -6.06 1.35
C LYS A 40 -3.98 -5.47 2.75
N ARG A 41 -3.75 -4.16 2.90
CA ARG A 41 -3.92 -3.46 4.18
C ARG A 41 -5.33 -3.56 4.72
N LEU A 42 -6.36 -3.50 3.87
CA LEU A 42 -7.73 -3.66 4.34
C LEU A 42 -7.99 -5.03 4.99
N LYS A 43 -7.24 -6.08 4.62
CA LYS A 43 -7.32 -7.39 5.27
C LYS A 43 -6.86 -7.38 6.73
N ILE A 44 -6.23 -6.30 7.21
CA ILE A 44 -5.95 -6.15 8.64
C ILE A 44 -7.24 -6.16 9.46
N LEU A 45 -8.36 -5.72 8.87
CA LEU A 45 -9.68 -5.75 9.49
C LEU A 45 -10.13 -7.19 9.77
N ASP A 46 -9.74 -8.13 8.91
CA ASP A 46 -10.06 -9.55 9.07
C ASP A 46 -9.34 -10.17 10.29
N LEU A 47 -8.27 -9.53 10.79
CA LEU A 47 -7.52 -9.99 11.97
C LEU A 47 -8.11 -9.47 13.29
N PHE A 48 -9.03 -8.50 13.26
CA PHE A 48 -9.65 -8.01 14.49
C PHE A 48 -10.52 -9.10 15.11
N GLY A 49 -10.29 -9.36 16.41
CA GLY A 49 -10.98 -10.42 17.14
C GLY A 49 -10.45 -11.83 16.88
N THR A 50 -9.47 -12.01 15.98
CA THR A 50 -8.79 -13.31 15.77
C THR A 50 -7.44 -13.40 16.47
N ILE A 51 -6.92 -12.28 16.97
CA ILE A 51 -5.63 -12.21 17.67
C ILE A 51 -5.88 -12.46 19.15
N GLU A 52 -5.38 -13.59 19.65
CA GLU A 52 -5.30 -13.86 21.08
C GLU A 52 -4.06 -13.15 21.66
N TYR A 53 -4.28 -12.37 22.72
CA TYR A 53 -3.21 -11.69 23.43
C TYR A 53 -2.82 -12.53 24.65
N ASP A 54 -1.52 -12.67 24.89
CA ASP A 54 -1.01 -13.27 26.12
C ASP A 54 -1.35 -12.37 27.32
N GLU A 55 -2.05 -12.93 28.31
CA GLU A 55 -2.49 -12.22 29.51
C GLU A 55 -1.33 -11.62 30.32
N GLY A 56 -0.15 -12.24 30.27
CA GLY A 56 1.05 -11.78 30.95
C GLY A 56 1.85 -10.72 30.18
N TYR A 57 1.46 -10.40 28.94
CA TYR A 57 2.23 -9.51 28.08
C TYR A 57 2.11 -8.04 28.50
N ASN A 58 3.16 -7.51 29.13
CA ASN A 58 3.26 -6.09 29.46
C ASN A 58 3.98 -5.28 28.36
N TYR A 59 3.22 -4.83 27.36
CA TYR A 59 3.71 -3.99 26.27
C TYR A 59 4.37 -2.65 26.72
N LYS A 60 4.18 -2.22 27.98
CA LYS A 60 4.79 -0.98 28.50
C LYS A 60 6.22 -1.16 28.97
N GLN A 61 6.73 -2.39 29.13
CA GLN A 61 8.11 -2.65 29.53
C GLN A 61 9.13 -1.98 28.59
N GLN A 62 8.82 -1.92 27.28
CA GLN A 62 9.68 -1.26 26.28
C GLN A 62 9.85 0.25 26.51
N ARG A 63 8.97 0.89 27.30
CA ARG A 63 9.03 2.33 27.59
C ARG A 63 10.04 2.69 28.68
N HIS A 64 10.55 1.70 29.41
CA HIS A 64 11.49 1.91 30.52
C HIS A 64 12.93 1.54 30.14
N GLN A 65 13.16 1.20 28.87
CA GLN A 65 14.49 0.91 28.31
C GLN A 65 15.10 2.09 27.54
N ALA A 66 14.51 3.29 27.65
CA ALA A 66 15.01 4.54 27.06
C ALA A 66 15.64 5.43 28.13
#